data_AF-A0A0W1GMW4-F1
#
_entry.id   AF-A0A0W1GMW4-F1
#
_cell.length_a   1.000
_cell.length_b   1.000
_cell.length_c   1.000
_cell.angle_alpha   90.00
_cell.angle_beta   90.00
_cell.angle_gamma   90.00
#
_symmetry.space_group_name_H-M   'P 1'
#
loop_
_entity.id
_entity.type
_entity.pdbx_description
1 polymer ?
#
loop_
_entity_poly.entity_id
_entity_poly.type
_entity_poly.pdbx_seq_one_letter_code
_entity_poly.pdbx_strand_id
1 'polypeptide(L)'
;MGNFLRVSGVILLASAAWPAAAAQDFNPYILRAVAKLNAERANGGYDIQKAFTHDIPYGGGFVKKTSGAPAPAPSMCVAAVTETILTAINLYAADTGDKSPYAKAPLPLWARGTELSLRANFFMYAEVTSNGTGHTLARFGMGEELPFEKLVPGDFINFNRSNNSGHNVVFLGYLDGRGAPLPTSTGAKGFKYFSAQGKGRSDAGFGYRWAFFQGTCPALPTGQVRDCNIKRTTNSRILNAGRLWMPSKWTVTEKITEMRNKRLAEMTGKGIPTRSAEIELDTRELPDRVPRKYDDIGW
;
A
#
# COMPACT_ATOMS: atom_id res chain seq x y z
N MET A 1 -47.06 -43.51 2.71
CA MET A 1 -47.08 -42.17 2.07
C MET A 1 -46.90 -41.14 3.16
N GLY A 2 -45.71 -40.57 3.32
CA GLY A 2 -45.40 -39.59 4.37
C GLY A 2 -44.77 -38.36 3.74
N ASN A 3 -45.52 -37.26 3.67
CA ASN A 3 -45.06 -35.98 3.16
C ASN A 3 -44.22 -35.26 4.23
N PHE A 4 -42.91 -35.15 3.99
CA PHE A 4 -42.04 -34.26 4.75
C PHE A 4 -42.10 -32.85 4.14
N LEU A 5 -42.72 -31.91 4.87
CA LEU A 5 -42.60 -30.48 4.59
C LEU A 5 -41.15 -30.04 4.85
N ARG A 6 -40.46 -29.56 3.81
CA ARG A 6 -39.21 -28.81 3.94
C ARG A 6 -39.55 -27.34 4.18
N VAL A 7 -39.30 -26.86 5.39
CA VAL A 7 -39.32 -25.43 5.70
C VAL A 7 -37.97 -24.85 5.30
N SER A 8 -37.92 -24.15 4.17
CA SER A 8 -36.76 -23.37 3.75
C SER A 8 -36.71 -22.07 4.56
N GLY A 9 -35.92 -22.07 5.65
CA GLY A 9 -35.61 -20.86 6.40
C GLY A 9 -34.69 -19.96 5.58
N VAL A 10 -35.21 -18.85 5.09
CA VAL A 10 -34.40 -17.76 4.51
C VAL A 10 -33.70 -17.05 5.67
N ILE A 11 -32.41 -17.29 5.83
CA ILE A 11 -31.57 -16.52 6.76
C ILE A 11 -31.34 -15.14 6.14
N LEU A 12 -32.10 -14.15 6.61
CA LEU A 12 -31.84 -12.73 6.37
C LEU A 12 -30.55 -12.36 7.13
N LEU A 13 -29.42 -12.41 6.44
CA LEU A 13 -28.18 -11.79 6.92
C LEU A 13 -28.42 -10.28 6.95
N ALA A 14 -28.64 -9.73 8.14
CA ALA A 14 -28.71 -8.30 8.36
C ALA A 14 -27.36 -7.69 7.94
N SER A 15 -27.34 -7.03 6.79
CA SER A 15 -26.24 -6.19 6.36
C SER A 15 -26.05 -5.11 7.40
N ALA A 16 -25.02 -5.22 8.24
CA ALA A 16 -24.62 -4.12 9.11
C ALA A 16 -24.31 -2.93 8.20
N ALA A 17 -25.19 -1.93 8.18
CA ALA A 17 -24.97 -0.70 7.47
C ALA A 17 -23.71 -0.06 8.06
N TRP A 18 -22.63 -0.05 7.28
CA TRP A 18 -21.45 0.71 7.65
C TRP A 18 -21.89 2.16 7.76
N PRO A 19 -21.57 2.87 8.86
CA PRO A 19 -21.84 4.30 8.92
C PRO A 19 -21.22 4.90 7.67
N ALA A 20 -21.99 5.73 6.95
CA ALA A 20 -21.50 6.42 5.77
C ALA A 20 -20.22 7.16 6.16
N ALA A 21 -19.08 6.54 5.84
CA ALA A 21 -17.79 7.10 6.13
C ALA A 21 -17.78 8.49 5.51
N ALA A 22 -17.38 9.49 6.30
CA ALA A 22 -17.37 10.89 5.88
C ALA A 22 -16.85 10.99 4.44
N ALA A 23 -17.52 11.80 3.61
CA ALA A 23 -17.38 11.94 2.14
C ALA A 23 -15.97 12.33 1.61
N GLN A 24 -14.94 12.07 2.42
CA GLN A 24 -13.55 12.42 2.27
C GLN A 24 -12.62 11.20 2.24
N ASP A 25 -13.10 10.00 2.58
CA ASP A 25 -12.27 8.80 2.70
C ASP A 25 -12.30 7.93 1.44
N PHE A 26 -11.13 7.61 0.89
CA PHE A 26 -10.97 6.70 -0.26
C PHE A 26 -10.95 5.22 0.14
N ASN A 27 -10.88 4.92 1.44
CA ASN A 27 -10.77 3.57 1.99
C ASN A 27 -11.84 2.57 1.50
N PRO A 28 -13.11 2.94 1.26
CA PRO A 28 -14.07 2.00 0.68
C PRO A 28 -13.62 1.41 -0.67
N TYR A 29 -12.95 2.20 -1.52
CA TYR A 29 -12.39 1.71 -2.78
C TYR A 29 -11.12 0.87 -2.56
N ILE A 30 -10.30 1.21 -1.57
CA ILE A 30 -9.15 0.38 -1.16
C ILE A 30 -9.63 -1.01 -0.72
N LEU A 31 -10.66 -1.09 0.13
CA LEU A 31 -11.18 -2.36 0.63
C LEU A 31 -11.81 -3.20 -0.49
N ARG A 32 -12.47 -2.58 -1.47
CA ARG A 32 -12.96 -3.26 -2.67
C ARG A 32 -11.82 -3.75 -3.56
N ALA A 33 -10.74 -2.97 -3.70
CA ALA A 33 -9.53 -3.41 -4.40
C ALA A 33 -8.86 -4.60 -3.69
N VAL A 34 -8.78 -4.59 -2.36
CA VAL A 34 -8.31 -5.74 -1.56
C VAL A 34 -9.15 -6.98 -1.85
N ALA A 35 -10.49 -6.87 -1.82
CA ALA A 35 -11.37 -7.99 -2.11
C ALA A 35 -11.16 -8.55 -3.54
N LYS A 36 -11.06 -7.65 -4.53
CA LYS A 36 -10.81 -8.01 -5.94
C LYS A 36 -9.46 -8.71 -6.12
N LEU A 37 -8.37 -8.13 -5.60
CA LEU A 37 -7.03 -8.71 -5.70
C LEU A 37 -6.93 -10.04 -4.94
N ASN A 38 -7.57 -10.17 -3.79
CA ASN A 38 -7.62 -11.45 -3.09
C ASN A 38 -8.34 -12.52 -3.92
N ALA A 39 -9.46 -12.19 -4.58
CA ALA A 39 -10.20 -13.14 -5.40
C ALA A 39 -9.43 -13.55 -6.68
N GLU A 40 -8.71 -12.62 -7.30
CA GLU A 40 -8.13 -12.81 -8.64
C GLU A 40 -6.63 -13.13 -8.64
N ARG A 41 -5.93 -12.85 -7.54
CA ARG A 41 -4.46 -12.85 -7.45
C ARG A 41 -3.91 -13.46 -6.16
N ALA A 42 -4.73 -14.06 -5.31
CA ALA A 42 -4.24 -14.74 -4.11
C ALA A 42 -3.17 -15.78 -4.47
N ASN A 43 -2.18 -15.91 -3.58
CA ASN A 43 -1.11 -16.91 -3.68
C ASN A 43 -0.26 -16.88 -4.98
N GLY A 44 -0.19 -15.74 -5.68
CA GLY A 44 0.60 -15.59 -6.92
C GLY A 44 2.13 -15.61 -6.76
N GLY A 45 2.64 -15.98 -5.59
CA GLY A 45 4.06 -15.97 -5.26
C GLY A 45 4.56 -14.62 -4.73
N TYR A 46 5.77 -14.64 -4.16
CA TYR A 46 6.42 -13.45 -3.61
C TYR A 46 7.90 -13.41 -4.00
N ASP A 47 8.34 -12.24 -4.49
CA ASP A 47 9.74 -11.97 -4.78
C ASP A 47 10.03 -10.47 -4.59
N ILE A 48 11.03 -10.17 -3.76
CA ILE A 48 11.42 -8.80 -3.41
C ILE A 48 11.98 -8.02 -4.62
N GLN A 49 12.42 -8.72 -5.66
CA GLN A 49 12.96 -8.13 -6.89
C GLN A 49 11.89 -7.90 -7.96
N LYS A 50 10.61 -8.13 -7.64
CA LYS A 50 9.51 -8.01 -8.58
C LYS A 50 8.53 -6.92 -8.13
N ALA A 51 8.02 -6.19 -9.10
CA ALA A 51 7.02 -5.16 -8.93
C ALA A 51 5.62 -5.77 -9.05
N PHE A 52 4.84 -5.38 -10.06
CA PHE A 52 3.42 -5.72 -10.18
C PHE A 52 3.17 -7.12 -10.74
N THR A 53 2.06 -7.75 -10.31
CA THR A 53 1.72 -9.12 -10.72
C THR A 53 1.21 -9.22 -12.16
N HIS A 54 0.66 -8.12 -12.69
CA HIS A 54 0.05 -8.00 -14.00
C HIS A 54 0.13 -6.57 -14.54
N ASP A 55 -0.14 -6.39 -15.83
CA ASP A 55 -0.26 -5.05 -16.40
C ASP A 55 -1.53 -4.41 -15.85
N ILE A 56 -1.37 -3.33 -15.09
CA ILE A 56 -2.49 -2.65 -14.44
C ILE A 56 -2.98 -1.55 -15.37
N PRO A 57 -4.22 -1.60 -15.88
CA PRO A 57 -4.79 -0.50 -16.66
C PRO A 57 -4.74 0.78 -15.83
N TYR A 58 -4.40 1.92 -16.43
CA TYR A 58 -4.44 3.21 -15.74
C TYR A 58 -4.60 4.35 -16.73
N GLY A 59 -5.73 5.06 -16.63
CA GLY A 59 -6.12 6.07 -17.61
C GLY A 59 -6.23 5.45 -19.01
N GLY A 60 -5.42 5.94 -19.95
CA GLY A 60 -5.34 5.42 -21.32
C GLY A 60 -4.20 4.42 -21.58
N GLY A 61 -3.46 3.99 -20.55
CA GLY A 61 -2.30 3.11 -20.70
C GLY A 61 -2.20 2.04 -19.62
N PHE A 62 -0.97 1.58 -19.35
CA PHE A 62 -0.72 0.51 -18.38
C PHE A 62 0.50 0.81 -17.52
N VAL A 63 0.39 0.56 -16.22
CA VAL A 63 1.54 0.34 -15.35
C VAL A 63 1.99 -1.11 -15.58
N LYS A 64 3.18 -1.29 -16.14
CA LYS A 64 3.65 -2.59 -16.64
C LYS A 64 4.06 -3.52 -15.52
N LYS A 65 3.70 -4.81 -15.64
CA LYS A 65 4.20 -5.88 -14.77
C LYS A 65 5.72 -6.03 -14.88
N THR A 66 6.30 -6.79 -13.96
CA THR A 66 7.70 -7.18 -14.12
C THR A 66 7.90 -8.05 -15.36
N SER A 67 8.85 -7.65 -16.20
CA SER A 67 9.20 -8.37 -17.43
C SER A 67 9.68 -9.80 -17.14
N GLY A 68 9.38 -10.70 -18.07
CA GLY A 68 9.85 -12.10 -18.05
C GLY A 68 9.23 -12.98 -16.95
N ALA A 69 8.28 -12.50 -16.16
CA ALA A 69 7.63 -13.32 -15.13
C ALA A 69 6.39 -14.06 -15.68
N PRO A 70 6.22 -15.36 -15.38
CA PRO A 70 5.00 -16.11 -15.70
C PRO A 70 3.81 -15.48 -14.96
N ALA A 71 2.59 -15.69 -15.47
CA ALA A 71 1.38 -15.14 -14.85
C ALA A 71 0.75 -16.14 -13.85
N PRO A 72 0.28 -15.69 -12.67
CA PRO A 72 0.52 -14.37 -12.10
C PRO A 72 2.00 -14.21 -11.70
N ALA A 73 2.57 -13.04 -11.96
CA ALA A 73 3.96 -12.78 -11.59
C ALA A 73 4.05 -12.65 -10.06
N PRO A 74 5.13 -13.14 -9.43
CA PRO A 74 5.36 -12.87 -8.01
C PRO A 74 5.49 -11.36 -7.77
N SER A 75 5.00 -10.89 -6.63
CA SER A 75 5.03 -9.48 -6.23
C SER A 75 5.87 -9.28 -4.98
N MET A 76 6.42 -8.08 -4.79
CA MET A 76 6.87 -7.61 -3.49
C MET A 76 5.75 -6.88 -2.73
N CYS A 77 5.96 -6.64 -1.43
CA CYS A 77 4.93 -6.05 -0.57
C CYS A 77 4.58 -4.59 -0.92
N VAL A 78 5.58 -3.79 -1.33
CA VAL A 78 5.34 -2.41 -1.79
C VAL A 78 4.54 -2.39 -3.10
N ALA A 79 4.87 -3.28 -4.02
CA ALA A 79 4.14 -3.41 -5.28
C ALA A 79 2.70 -3.88 -5.05
N ALA A 80 2.46 -4.77 -4.09
CA ALA A 80 1.12 -5.21 -3.71
C ALA A 80 0.24 -4.05 -3.20
N VAL A 81 0.79 -3.17 -2.35
CA VAL A 81 0.09 -1.97 -1.90
C VAL A 81 -0.16 -1.01 -3.05
N THR A 82 0.83 -0.78 -3.92
CA THR A 82 0.69 0.10 -5.09
C THR A 82 -0.35 -0.44 -6.08
N GLU A 83 -0.37 -1.76 -6.32
CA GLU A 83 -1.37 -2.46 -7.13
C GLU A 83 -2.77 -2.32 -6.53
N THR A 84 -2.89 -2.35 -5.21
CA THR A 84 -4.17 -2.07 -4.51
C THR A 84 -4.63 -0.64 -4.74
N ILE A 85 -3.74 0.35 -4.64
CA ILE A 85 -4.07 1.76 -4.88
C ILE A 85 -4.53 1.98 -6.33
N LEU A 86 -3.77 1.49 -7.31
CA LEU A 86 -4.11 1.61 -8.72
C LEU A 86 -5.45 0.93 -9.05
N THR A 87 -5.68 -0.26 -8.49
CA THR A 87 -6.95 -0.98 -8.63
C THR A 87 -8.11 -0.19 -8.03
N ALA A 88 -7.92 0.44 -6.87
CA ALA A 88 -8.93 1.26 -6.22
C ALA A 88 -9.26 2.53 -7.02
N ILE A 89 -8.26 3.18 -7.61
CA ILE A 89 -8.44 4.33 -8.51
C ILE A 89 -9.27 3.94 -9.73
N ASN A 90 -8.98 2.79 -10.33
CA ASN A 90 -9.76 2.29 -11.47
C ASN A 90 -11.21 1.98 -11.10
N LEU A 91 -11.44 1.36 -9.93
CA LEU A 91 -12.79 1.12 -9.41
C LEU A 91 -13.55 2.44 -9.18
N TYR A 92 -12.89 3.44 -8.59
CA TYR A 92 -13.47 4.76 -8.39
C TYR A 92 -13.88 5.44 -9.70
N ALA A 93 -12.99 5.47 -10.68
CA ALA A 93 -13.27 6.10 -11.97
C ALA A 93 -14.36 5.35 -12.75
N ALA A 94 -14.41 4.02 -12.65
CA ALA A 94 -15.44 3.22 -13.29
C ALA A 94 -16.84 3.48 -12.68
N ASP A 95 -16.91 3.57 -11.36
CA ASP A 95 -18.20 3.74 -10.66
C ASP A 95 -18.75 5.16 -10.75
N THR A 96 -17.87 6.16 -10.72
CA THR A 96 -18.27 7.57 -10.64
C THR A 96 -18.22 8.29 -11.98
N GLY A 97 -17.52 7.73 -12.97
CA GLY A 97 -17.16 8.42 -14.20
C GLY A 97 -16.11 9.51 -14.01
N ASP A 98 -15.63 9.78 -12.78
CA ASP A 98 -14.61 10.79 -12.51
C ASP A 98 -13.22 10.30 -12.96
N LYS A 99 -12.72 10.92 -14.03
CA LYS A 99 -11.40 10.67 -14.60
C LYS A 99 -10.31 11.62 -14.07
N SER A 100 -10.66 12.53 -13.16
CA SER A 100 -9.71 13.46 -12.52
C SER A 100 -8.48 12.79 -11.89
N PRO A 101 -8.54 11.56 -11.31
CA PRO A 101 -7.34 10.91 -10.77
C PRO A 101 -6.24 10.72 -11.81
N TYR A 102 -6.63 10.37 -13.05
CA TYR A 102 -5.68 10.13 -14.13
C TYR A 102 -5.01 11.41 -14.62
N ALA A 103 -5.69 12.56 -14.51
CA ALA A 103 -5.12 13.86 -14.84
C ALA A 103 -4.20 14.38 -13.73
N LYS A 104 -4.61 14.23 -12.46
CA LYS A 104 -3.84 14.70 -11.30
C LYS A 104 -2.59 13.87 -11.03
N ALA A 105 -2.68 12.54 -11.19
CA ALA A 105 -1.57 11.61 -11.03
C ALA A 105 -1.40 10.82 -12.33
N PRO A 106 -0.77 11.40 -13.37
CA PRO A 106 -0.70 10.78 -14.69
C PRO A 106 0.21 9.54 -14.70
N LEU A 107 0.04 8.69 -15.71
CA LEU A 107 0.76 7.41 -15.83
C LEU A 107 2.29 7.50 -15.59
N PRO A 108 3.03 8.50 -16.12
CA PRO A 108 4.46 8.62 -15.86
C PRO A 108 4.82 8.71 -14.38
N LEU A 109 3.94 9.29 -13.55
CA LEU A 109 4.14 9.43 -12.11
C LEU A 109 4.19 8.05 -11.41
N TRP A 110 3.42 7.09 -11.91
CA TRP A 110 3.36 5.71 -11.39
C TRP A 110 4.38 4.77 -12.03
N ALA A 111 4.83 5.07 -13.26
CA ALA A 111 5.60 4.13 -14.06
C ALA A 111 7.12 4.36 -14.01
N ARG A 112 7.55 5.62 -13.94
CA ARG A 112 8.98 6.00 -13.98
C ARG A 112 9.65 5.82 -12.63
N GLY A 113 10.97 5.71 -12.62
CA GLY A 113 11.83 5.65 -11.44
C GLY A 113 12.54 6.96 -11.14
N THR A 114 11.98 8.12 -11.49
CA THR A 114 12.62 9.42 -11.18
C THR A 114 12.36 9.84 -9.73
N GLU A 115 13.16 10.76 -9.19
CA GLU A 115 13.01 11.29 -7.81
C GLU A 115 11.60 11.89 -7.56
N LEU A 116 11.00 12.46 -8.60
CA LEU A 116 9.66 13.07 -8.58
C LEU A 116 8.55 12.09 -8.98
N SER A 117 8.81 10.79 -9.01
CA SER A 117 7.81 9.74 -9.29
C SER A 117 7.27 9.11 -8.00
N LEU A 118 6.00 8.71 -8.02
CA LEU A 118 5.40 7.92 -6.95
C LEU A 118 6.10 6.57 -6.81
N ARG A 119 6.47 5.91 -7.92
CA ARG A 119 7.13 4.60 -7.88
C ARG A 119 8.46 4.66 -7.14
N ALA A 120 9.37 5.57 -7.48
CA ALA A 120 10.65 5.65 -6.78
C ALA A 120 10.45 5.89 -5.27
N ASN A 121 9.47 6.72 -4.89
CA ASN A 121 9.18 7.06 -3.49
C ASN A 121 8.49 5.91 -2.72
N PHE A 122 7.52 5.21 -3.32
CA PHE A 122 6.91 4.04 -2.69
C PHE A 122 7.92 2.92 -2.50
N PHE A 123 8.77 2.68 -3.51
CA PHE A 123 9.81 1.65 -3.49
C PHE A 123 11.09 2.09 -2.77
N MET A 124 11.11 3.31 -2.24
CA MET A 124 12.19 3.88 -1.44
C MET A 124 13.56 3.68 -2.09
N TYR A 125 13.70 4.08 -3.36
CA TYR A 125 14.97 4.03 -4.07
C TYR A 125 16.03 4.86 -3.32
N ALA A 126 17.31 4.52 -3.45
CA ALA A 126 18.39 5.02 -2.59
C ALA A 126 18.52 6.55 -2.46
N GLU A 127 17.97 7.32 -3.41
CA GLU A 127 18.07 8.78 -3.45
C GLU A 127 16.79 9.52 -3.07
N VAL A 128 15.69 8.81 -2.77
CA VAL A 128 14.46 9.44 -2.31
C VAL A 128 14.39 9.42 -0.79
N THR A 129 13.87 10.49 -0.18
CA THR A 129 13.74 10.61 1.27
C THR A 129 12.39 10.09 1.78
N SER A 130 11.95 8.92 1.30
CA SER A 130 10.65 8.35 1.68
C SER A 130 10.74 7.35 2.83
N ASN A 131 9.81 7.43 3.78
CA ASN A 131 9.70 6.51 4.92
C ASN A 131 8.63 5.42 4.72
N GLY A 132 7.94 5.40 3.58
CA GLY A 132 6.86 4.45 3.31
C GLY A 132 5.70 5.05 2.54
N THR A 133 4.59 4.32 2.53
CA THR A 133 3.38 4.63 1.77
C THR A 133 2.70 5.88 2.28
N GLY A 134 2.45 5.98 3.59
CA GLY A 134 1.81 7.16 4.20
C GLY A 134 2.60 8.43 3.91
N HIS A 135 3.90 8.39 4.17
CA HIS A 135 4.80 9.50 3.86
C HIS A 135 4.83 9.86 2.36
N THR A 136 4.86 8.87 1.46
CA THR A 136 4.79 9.12 0.00
C THR A 136 3.48 9.80 -0.38
N LEU A 137 2.34 9.32 0.13
CA LEU A 137 1.04 9.90 -0.14
C LEU A 137 0.95 11.36 0.32
N ALA A 138 1.42 11.65 1.54
CA ALA A 138 1.47 13.00 2.07
C ALA A 138 2.40 13.91 1.25
N ARG A 139 3.60 13.43 0.92
CA ARG A 139 4.60 14.15 0.12
C ARG A 139 4.07 14.56 -1.25
N PHE A 140 3.30 13.69 -1.89
CA PHE A 140 2.69 13.96 -3.21
C PHE A 140 1.31 14.62 -3.13
N GLY A 141 0.86 15.05 -1.94
CA GLY A 141 -0.43 15.75 -1.80
C GLY A 141 -1.63 14.85 -2.10
N MET A 142 -1.50 13.53 -1.96
CA MET A 142 -2.55 12.55 -2.20
C MET A 142 -3.21 12.06 -0.91
N GLY A 143 -2.63 12.39 0.24
CA GLY A 143 -3.02 11.81 1.51
C GLY A 143 -2.35 12.46 2.71
N GLU A 144 -2.33 11.73 3.81
CA GLU A 144 -1.71 12.16 5.07
C GLU A 144 -1.03 11.00 5.79
N GLU A 145 -0.04 11.32 6.61
CA GLU A 145 0.51 10.39 7.59
C GLU A 145 -0.38 10.34 8.83
N LEU A 146 -0.59 9.13 9.36
CA LEU A 146 -1.41 8.90 10.54
C LEU A 146 -0.63 8.12 11.59
N PRO A 147 -0.83 8.41 12.90
CA PRO A 147 -0.39 7.52 13.95
C PRO A 147 -1.20 6.21 13.90
N PHE A 148 -0.60 5.12 14.39
CA PHE A 148 -1.23 3.79 14.41
C PHE A 148 -2.61 3.81 15.07
N GLU A 149 -2.80 4.63 16.10
CA GLU A 149 -4.02 4.68 16.89
C GLU A 149 -5.23 5.25 16.14
N LYS A 150 -4.99 5.97 15.03
CA LYS A 150 -6.02 6.62 14.20
C LYS A 150 -6.35 5.83 12.93
N LEU A 151 -5.72 4.67 12.73
CA LEU A 151 -5.97 3.87 11.54
C LEU A 151 -7.38 3.29 11.54
N VAL A 152 -7.95 3.25 10.35
CA VAL A 152 -9.20 2.57 10.03
C VAL A 152 -8.98 1.62 8.85
N PRO A 153 -9.83 0.60 8.67
CA PRO A 153 -9.68 -0.34 7.57
C PRO A 153 -9.58 0.37 6.20
N GLY A 154 -8.54 0.05 5.43
CA GLY A 154 -8.21 0.69 4.15
C GLY A 154 -6.98 1.59 4.20
N ASP A 155 -6.56 2.03 5.39
CA ASP A 155 -5.31 2.76 5.57
C ASP A 155 -4.09 1.87 5.28
N PHE A 156 -2.92 2.48 5.15
CA PHE A 156 -1.66 1.79 4.88
C PHE A 156 -0.75 1.80 6.10
N ILE A 157 0.04 0.75 6.27
CA ILE A 157 1.05 0.67 7.32
C ILE A 157 2.35 0.05 6.77
N ASN A 158 3.45 0.74 7.03
CA ASN A 158 4.81 0.27 6.85
C ASN A 158 5.39 -0.06 8.22
N PHE A 159 6.01 -1.21 8.37
CA PHE A 159 6.58 -1.61 9.64
C PHE A 159 7.85 -2.43 9.49
N ASN A 160 8.70 -2.41 10.52
CA ASN A 160 9.84 -3.32 10.63
C ASN A 160 9.61 -4.35 11.74
N ARG A 161 10.21 -5.52 11.55
CA ARG A 161 10.27 -6.60 12.54
C ARG A 161 11.57 -6.54 13.34
N SER A 162 11.63 -7.28 14.44
CA SER A 162 12.85 -7.39 15.27
C SER A 162 14.05 -8.00 14.52
N ASN A 163 13.81 -8.74 13.43
CA ASN A 163 14.84 -9.31 12.56
C ASN A 163 15.25 -8.36 11.41
N ASN A 164 14.96 -7.06 11.54
CA ASN A 164 15.27 -6.00 10.58
C ASN A 164 14.62 -6.11 9.18
N SER A 165 13.68 -7.04 8.98
CA SER A 165 12.85 -7.04 7.78
C SER A 165 11.75 -5.98 7.84
N GLY A 166 11.55 -5.27 6.73
CA GLY A 166 10.43 -4.35 6.52
C GLY A 166 9.21 -5.04 5.88
N HIS A 167 8.05 -4.39 5.98
CA HIS A 167 6.84 -4.77 5.24
C HIS A 167 5.96 -3.54 4.96
N ASN A 168 5.12 -3.63 3.93
CA ASN A 168 4.16 -2.60 3.55
C ASN A 168 2.82 -3.27 3.25
N VAL A 169 1.74 -2.80 3.88
CA VAL A 169 0.46 -3.52 3.89
C VAL A 169 -0.73 -2.57 3.96
N VAL A 170 -1.91 -3.10 3.60
CA VAL A 170 -3.20 -2.45 3.84
C VAL A 170 -3.74 -2.90 5.20
N PHE A 171 -3.96 -1.95 6.10
CA PHE A 171 -4.54 -2.19 7.43
C PHE A 171 -6.03 -2.52 7.32
N LEU A 172 -6.48 -3.55 8.06
CA LEU A 172 -7.86 -4.04 8.03
C LEU A 172 -8.56 -4.02 9.39
N GLY A 173 -7.84 -3.73 10.48
CA GLY A 173 -8.42 -3.66 11.81
C GLY A 173 -7.43 -4.05 12.91
N TYR A 174 -7.73 -3.64 14.14
CA TYR A 174 -6.93 -3.95 15.31
C TYR A 174 -7.19 -5.37 15.82
N LEU A 175 -6.21 -5.96 16.49
CA LEU A 175 -6.31 -7.27 17.11
C LEU A 175 -5.92 -7.22 18.58
N ASP A 176 -6.61 -7.98 19.42
CA ASP A 176 -6.24 -8.23 20.81
C ASP A 176 -5.08 -9.25 20.91
N GLY A 177 -4.71 -9.62 22.14
CA GLY A 177 -3.66 -10.59 22.41
C GLY A 177 -3.97 -12.04 22.00
N ARG A 178 -5.20 -12.33 21.57
CA ARG A 178 -5.68 -13.64 21.09
C ARG A 178 -5.94 -13.65 19.59
N GLY A 179 -5.79 -12.51 18.91
CA GLY A 179 -6.10 -12.36 17.49
C GLY A 179 -7.58 -12.09 17.20
N ALA A 180 -8.37 -11.73 18.22
CA ALA A 180 -9.75 -11.30 18.03
C ALA A 180 -9.78 -9.82 17.58
N PRO A 181 -10.69 -9.44 16.66
CA PRO A 181 -10.83 -8.05 16.24
C PRO A 181 -11.17 -7.11 17.39
N LEU A 182 -10.59 -5.91 17.37
CA LEU A 182 -10.93 -4.79 18.26
C LEU A 182 -11.51 -3.62 17.46
N PRO A 183 -12.50 -2.89 18.01
CA PRO A 183 -13.09 -1.73 17.35
C PRO A 183 -12.14 -0.53 17.32
N THR A 184 -11.17 -0.45 18.23
CA THR A 184 -10.22 0.65 18.38
C THR A 184 -8.82 0.13 18.69
N SER A 185 -7.84 1.03 18.70
CA SER A 185 -6.45 0.73 19.03
C SER A 185 -6.21 0.46 20.53
N THR A 186 -7.17 0.79 21.40
CA THR A 186 -7.07 0.56 22.85
C THR A 186 -6.98 -0.94 23.13
N GLY A 187 -5.89 -1.36 23.76
CA GLY A 187 -5.63 -2.79 24.03
C GLY A 187 -5.10 -3.59 22.86
N ALA A 188 -4.90 -2.97 21.69
CA ALA A 188 -4.37 -3.66 20.51
C ALA A 188 -2.98 -4.23 20.77
N LYS A 189 -2.82 -5.53 20.51
CA LYS A 189 -1.54 -6.26 20.52
C LYS A 189 -1.07 -6.63 19.11
N GLY A 190 -1.88 -6.30 18.11
CA GLY A 190 -1.63 -6.58 16.72
C GLY A 190 -2.63 -5.89 15.81
N PHE A 191 -2.62 -6.27 14.54
CA PHE A 191 -3.55 -5.81 13.53
C PHE A 191 -3.71 -6.85 12.42
N LYS A 192 -4.86 -6.85 11.76
CA LYS A 192 -5.10 -7.63 10.55
C LYS A 192 -4.70 -6.79 9.35
N TYR A 193 -4.08 -7.42 8.35
CA TYR A 193 -3.71 -6.72 7.12
C TYR A 193 -3.87 -7.58 5.86
N PHE A 194 -3.77 -6.92 4.70
CA PHE A 194 -3.64 -7.54 3.38
C PHE A 194 -2.37 -7.03 2.68
N SER A 195 -1.56 -7.94 2.14
CA SER A 195 -0.36 -7.63 1.34
C SER A 195 0.16 -8.88 0.64
N ALA A 196 1.29 -8.78 -0.07
CA ALA A 196 2.05 -9.91 -0.59
C ALA A 196 3.27 -10.23 0.28
N GLN A 197 3.44 -11.49 0.70
CA GLN A 197 4.63 -11.94 1.43
C GLN A 197 4.92 -13.44 1.24
N GLY A 198 6.08 -13.90 1.74
CA GLY A 198 6.33 -15.32 2.02
C GLY A 198 7.04 -16.11 0.92
N LYS A 199 8.17 -15.61 0.39
CA LYS A 199 8.98 -16.31 -0.62
C LYS A 199 9.13 -17.81 -0.32
N GLY A 200 8.80 -18.65 -1.29
CA GLY A 200 8.96 -20.12 -1.19
C GLY A 200 7.95 -20.83 -0.28
N ARG A 201 6.92 -20.14 0.22
CA ARG A 201 5.85 -20.76 1.01
C ARG A 201 4.64 -21.10 0.14
N SER A 202 3.83 -22.07 0.57
CA SER A 202 2.59 -22.44 -0.12
C SER A 202 1.52 -21.34 -0.07
N ASP A 203 1.64 -20.41 0.89
CA ASP A 203 0.80 -19.22 1.04
C ASP A 203 1.47 -17.94 0.49
N ALA A 204 2.47 -18.07 -0.37
CA ALA A 204 3.24 -16.92 -0.89
C ALA A 204 2.41 -16.02 -1.82
N GLY A 205 2.53 -14.71 -1.67
CA GLY A 205 1.84 -13.72 -2.49
C GLY A 205 0.72 -13.03 -1.74
N PHE A 206 -0.27 -12.49 -2.47
CA PHE A 206 -1.39 -11.76 -1.88
C PHE A 206 -2.19 -12.61 -0.90
N GLY A 207 -2.45 -12.08 0.29
CA GLY A 207 -3.31 -12.72 1.27
C GLY A 207 -3.48 -11.93 2.56
N TYR A 208 -4.43 -12.40 3.38
CA TYR A 208 -4.68 -11.87 4.71
C TYR A 208 -3.72 -12.44 5.75
N ARG A 209 -3.32 -11.58 6.69
CA ARG A 209 -2.37 -11.91 7.77
C ARG A 209 -2.78 -11.25 9.07
N TRP A 210 -2.36 -11.88 10.16
CA TRP A 210 -2.57 -11.40 11.53
C TRP A 210 -1.21 -11.05 12.11
N ALA A 211 -0.92 -9.76 12.10
CA ALA A 211 0.31 -9.15 12.58
C ALA A 211 0.24 -8.97 14.10
N PHE A 212 1.33 -9.27 14.81
CA PHE A 212 1.44 -9.04 16.25
C PHE A 212 2.74 -8.33 16.60
N PHE A 213 2.64 -7.41 17.56
CA PHE A 213 3.79 -6.68 18.08
C PHE A 213 4.70 -7.61 18.91
N GLN A 214 5.98 -7.25 19.00
CA GLN A 214 6.96 -7.97 19.81
C GLN A 214 6.45 -8.21 21.25
N GLY A 215 6.66 -9.43 21.75
CA GLY A 215 6.14 -9.86 23.05
C GLY A 215 4.71 -10.42 23.00
N THR A 216 4.05 -10.42 21.85
CA THR A 216 2.77 -11.10 21.63
C THR A 216 2.79 -11.82 20.30
N CYS A 217 2.52 -13.12 20.28
CA CYS A 217 2.18 -13.84 19.04
C CYS A 217 1.38 -15.11 19.36
N PRO A 218 0.07 -15.00 19.63
CA PRO A 218 -0.76 -16.12 20.06
C PRO A 218 -0.84 -17.18 18.96
N ALA A 219 -1.14 -18.43 19.33
CA ALA A 219 -1.60 -19.40 18.34
C ALA A 219 -2.93 -18.91 17.74
N LEU A 220 -3.14 -19.15 16.44
CA LEU A 220 -4.38 -18.77 15.75
C LEU A 220 -5.13 -20.01 15.27
N PRO A 221 -6.44 -19.87 15.00
CA PRO A 221 -7.21 -20.91 14.31
C PRO A 221 -6.59 -21.35 12.99
N THR A 222 -6.85 -22.59 12.59
CA THR A 222 -6.41 -23.17 11.32
C THR A 222 -6.76 -22.26 10.14
N GLY A 223 -5.80 -22.08 9.23
CA GLY A 223 -5.95 -21.23 8.04
C GLY A 223 -5.61 -19.75 8.26
N GLN A 224 -5.45 -19.29 9.50
CA GLN A 224 -4.95 -17.94 9.77
C GLN A 224 -3.43 -17.94 9.84
N VAL A 225 -2.82 -17.03 9.08
CA VAL A 225 -1.36 -16.91 9.00
C VAL A 225 -0.88 -15.73 9.83
N ARG A 226 0.01 -16.02 10.77
CA ARG A 226 0.61 -15.04 11.69
C ARG A 226 1.79 -14.32 11.05
N ASP A 227 1.97 -13.06 11.45
CA ASP A 227 3.20 -12.30 11.28
C ASP A 227 3.63 -11.75 12.64
N CYS A 228 4.77 -12.21 13.17
CA CYS A 228 5.18 -11.93 14.55
C CYS A 228 6.33 -10.91 14.59
N ASN A 229 6.60 -10.41 15.80
CA ASN A 229 7.77 -9.61 16.14
C ASN A 229 7.81 -8.22 15.46
N ILE A 230 6.65 -7.63 15.23
CA ILE A 230 6.57 -6.27 14.71
C ILE A 230 7.01 -5.28 15.79
N LYS A 231 7.92 -4.37 15.46
CA LYS A 231 8.38 -3.34 16.40
C LYS A 231 7.24 -2.34 16.64
N ARG A 232 6.72 -2.26 17.86
CA ARG A 232 5.80 -1.19 18.27
C ARG A 232 6.63 0.03 18.67
N THR A 233 6.43 1.15 17.99
CA THR A 233 7.20 2.37 18.24
C THR A 233 6.49 3.58 17.66
N THR A 234 6.81 4.77 18.18
CA THR A 234 6.39 6.06 17.63
C THR A 234 7.38 6.61 16.60
N ASN A 235 8.52 5.95 16.40
CA ASN A 235 9.46 6.30 15.35
C ASN A 235 8.85 5.98 13.98
N SER A 236 8.45 7.03 13.25
CA SER A 236 7.80 6.93 11.94
C SER A 236 8.68 6.30 10.86
N ARG A 237 9.97 6.09 11.12
CA ARG A 237 10.87 5.34 10.23
C ARG A 237 10.75 3.83 10.37
N ILE A 238 10.27 3.36 11.53
CA ILE A 238 10.12 1.94 11.86
C ILE A 238 8.65 1.51 11.77
N LEU A 239 7.73 2.41 12.13
CA LEU A 239 6.29 2.18 12.04
C LEU A 239 5.65 3.46 11.48
N ASN A 240 5.39 3.48 10.17
CA ASN A 240 4.70 4.56 9.48
C ASN A 240 3.31 4.10 9.08
N ALA A 241 2.35 5.02 9.07
CA ALA A 241 1.05 4.72 8.49
C ALA A 241 0.47 5.97 7.83
N GLY A 242 -0.55 5.78 7.01
CA GLY A 242 -1.20 6.90 6.35
C GLY A 242 -2.43 6.50 5.54
N ARG A 243 -3.09 7.52 5.04
CA ARG A 243 -4.37 7.41 4.33
C ARG A 243 -4.27 8.04 2.96
N LEU A 244 -4.93 7.43 1.97
CA LEU A 244 -5.18 8.04 0.67
C LEU A 244 -6.48 8.84 0.74
N TRP A 245 -6.44 10.11 0.34
CA TRP A 245 -7.64 10.93 0.26
C TRP A 245 -8.43 10.67 -1.01
N MET A 246 -9.69 11.11 -1.01
CA MET A 246 -10.48 11.23 -2.23
C MET A 246 -9.76 12.11 -3.28
N PRO A 247 -9.84 11.78 -4.59
CA PRO A 247 -9.16 12.52 -5.65
C PRO A 247 -9.48 14.01 -5.70
N SER A 248 -10.68 14.42 -5.29
CA SER A 248 -11.08 15.83 -5.19
C SER A 248 -10.16 16.66 -4.28
N LYS A 249 -9.48 16.04 -3.31
CA LYS A 249 -8.55 16.70 -2.37
C LYS A 249 -7.08 16.68 -2.81
N TRP A 250 -6.75 15.98 -3.88
CA TRP A 250 -5.36 15.82 -4.29
C TRP A 250 -4.77 17.14 -4.80
N THR A 251 -3.57 17.47 -4.33
CA THR A 251 -2.74 18.64 -4.67
C THR A 251 -1.39 18.23 -5.29
N VAL A 252 -1.44 17.20 -6.15
CA VAL A 252 -0.26 16.55 -6.73
C VAL A 252 0.60 17.52 -7.54
N THR A 253 -0.02 18.36 -8.37
CA THR A 253 0.69 19.32 -9.22
C THR A 253 1.44 20.34 -8.37
N GLU A 254 0.79 20.89 -7.34
CA GLU A 254 1.39 21.85 -6.41
C GLU A 254 2.59 21.21 -5.70
N LYS A 255 2.42 19.99 -5.16
CA LYS A 255 3.49 19.30 -4.43
C LYS A 255 4.67 18.89 -5.29
N ILE A 256 4.43 18.42 -6.51
CA ILE A 256 5.51 18.14 -7.47
C ILE A 256 6.27 19.41 -7.84
N THR A 257 5.56 20.53 -8.03
CA THR A 257 6.17 21.83 -8.32
C THR A 257 7.04 22.31 -7.16
N GLU A 258 6.55 22.21 -5.93
CA GLU A 258 7.31 22.52 -4.71
C GLU A 258 8.60 21.67 -4.62
N MET A 259 8.49 20.35 -4.80
CA MET A 259 9.64 19.44 -4.78
C MET A 259 10.65 19.76 -5.89
N ARG A 260 10.17 20.01 -7.12
CA ARG A 260 11.01 20.38 -8.25
C ARG A 260 11.78 21.66 -7.95
N ASN A 261 11.11 22.71 -7.51
CA ASN A 261 11.73 24.01 -7.24
C ASN A 261 12.78 23.91 -6.13
N LYS A 262 12.47 23.18 -5.05
CA LYS A 262 13.43 22.92 -3.98
C LYS A 262 14.67 22.20 -4.51
N ARG A 263 14.48 21.13 -5.28
CA ARG A 263 15.58 20.34 -5.81
C ARG A 263 16.43 21.09 -6.83
N LEU A 264 15.79 21.88 -7.68
CA LEU A 264 16.47 22.78 -8.61
C LEU A 264 17.35 23.79 -7.87
N ALA A 265 16.85 24.41 -6.81
CA ALA A 265 17.62 25.33 -5.97
C ALA A 265 18.82 24.65 -5.30
N GLU A 266 18.67 23.40 -4.83
CA GLU A 266 19.78 22.63 -4.26
C GLU A 266 20.88 22.32 -5.31
N MET A 267 20.49 22.01 -6.55
CA MET A 267 21.42 21.68 -7.63
C MET A 267 22.15 22.93 -8.13
N THR A 268 21.45 24.04 -8.31
CA THR A 268 22.06 25.31 -8.72
C THR A 268 22.98 25.88 -7.65
N GLY A 269 22.63 25.71 -6.36
CA GLY A 269 23.52 26.03 -5.23
C GLY A 269 24.83 25.22 -5.22
N LYS A 270 24.87 24.07 -5.92
CA LYS A 270 26.08 23.26 -6.13
C LYS A 270 26.81 23.58 -7.45
N GLY A 271 26.40 24.63 -8.15
CA GLY A 271 27.00 25.07 -9.41
C GLY A 271 26.52 24.32 -10.66
N ILE A 272 25.47 23.49 -10.57
CA ILE A 272 24.88 22.84 -11.74
C ILE A 272 24.03 23.88 -12.50
N PRO A 273 24.24 24.11 -13.81
CA PRO A 273 23.42 25.02 -14.58
C PRO A 273 21.93 24.64 -14.54
N THR A 274 21.04 25.63 -14.40
CA THR A 274 19.58 25.42 -14.25
C THR A 274 19.01 24.46 -15.30
N ARG A 275 19.32 24.68 -16.57
CA ARG A 275 18.82 23.83 -17.67
C ARG A 275 19.29 22.37 -17.55
N SER A 276 20.52 22.16 -17.12
CA SER A 276 21.05 20.80 -16.91
C SER A 276 20.37 20.14 -15.72
N ALA A 277 20.11 20.89 -14.64
CA ALA A 277 19.38 20.39 -13.48
C ALA A 277 17.92 20.05 -13.80
N GLU A 278 17.23 20.86 -14.62
CA GLU A 278 15.87 20.56 -15.09
C GLU A 278 15.83 19.27 -15.91
N ILE A 279 16.73 19.12 -16.88
CA ILE A 279 16.83 17.88 -17.69
C ILE A 279 17.09 16.68 -16.78
N GLU A 280 18.05 16.80 -15.86
CA GLU A 280 18.38 15.73 -14.93
C GLU A 280 17.15 15.31 -14.09
N LEU A 281 16.39 16.25 -13.56
CA LEU A 281 15.20 15.95 -12.75
C LEU A 281 14.10 15.23 -13.53
N ASP A 282 13.97 15.55 -14.83
CA ASP A 282 12.93 14.99 -15.67
C ASP A 282 13.28 13.65 -16.31
N THR A 283 14.58 13.40 -16.53
CA THR A 283 15.03 12.23 -17.31
C THR A 283 15.86 11.24 -16.52
N ARG A 284 16.42 11.60 -15.37
CA ARG A 284 17.28 10.70 -14.61
C ARG A 284 16.45 9.62 -13.91
N GLU A 285 16.46 8.43 -14.50
CA GLU A 285 15.97 7.23 -13.86
C GLU A 285 16.91 6.87 -12.70
N LEU A 286 16.37 6.85 -11.49
CA LEU A 286 17.10 6.37 -10.33
C LEU A 286 17.26 4.85 -10.48
N PRO A 287 18.39 4.28 -10.03
CA PRO A 287 18.59 2.85 -10.11
C PRO A 287 17.45 2.12 -9.38
N ASP A 288 16.82 1.14 -10.05
CA ASP A 288 15.85 0.19 -9.47
C ASP A 288 16.55 -0.81 -8.53
N ARG A 289 17.41 -0.27 -7.66
CA ARG A 289 17.94 -0.96 -6.50
C ARG A 289 16.96 -0.65 -5.39
N VAL A 290 15.94 -1.50 -5.24
CA VAL A 290 15.38 -1.74 -3.90
C VAL A 290 16.60 -1.95 -3.00
N PRO A 291 16.85 -1.09 -1.99
CA PRO A 291 18.06 -1.18 -1.19
C PRO A 291 18.26 -2.63 -0.75
N ARG A 292 19.44 -3.20 -1.04
CA ARG A 292 19.72 -4.64 -0.85
C ARG A 292 19.45 -5.11 0.58
N LYS A 293 19.33 -4.19 1.52
CA LYS A 293 18.97 -4.44 2.90
C LYS A 293 18.17 -3.25 3.42
N TYR A 294 16.97 -3.53 3.93
CA TYR A 294 16.38 -2.71 5.00
C TYR A 294 17.33 -2.59 6.22
N ASP A 295 18.39 -3.41 6.28
CA ASP A 295 19.39 -3.47 7.34
C ASP A 295 20.59 -2.50 7.21
N ASP A 296 20.92 -1.94 6.02
CA ASP A 296 22.15 -1.14 5.81
C ASP A 296 21.94 0.39 5.94
N ILE A 297 20.69 0.82 6.01
CA ILE A 297 20.37 2.16 6.47
C ILE A 297 20.33 2.00 7.99
N GLY A 298 21.29 2.59 8.70
CA GLY A 298 21.32 2.60 10.17
C GLY A 298 20.07 3.26 10.75
N TRP A 299 18.99 2.48 10.79
CA TRP A 299 17.67 2.77 11.35
C TRP A 299 17.60 2.33 12.81
#